data_AF-A0A968YUZ5-F1
#
_entry.id   AF-A0A968YUZ5-F1
#
_cell.length_a   1.000
_cell.length_b   1.000
_cell.length_c   1.000
_cell.angle_alpha   90.00
_cell.angle_beta   90.00
_cell.angle_gamma   90.00
#
_symmetry.space_group_name_H-M   'P 1'
#
loop_
_entity.id
_entity.type
_entity.pdbx_description
1 polymer ?
#
loop_
_entity_poly.entity_id
_entity_poly.type
_entity_poly.pdbx_seq_one_letter_code
_entity_poly.pdbx_strand_id
1 'polypeptide(L)'
;MSQIRIYHRLESPTQTPAIAQLQKKSMELWGSPPHNTYQSDIPKVKAYEGSLPKRARGIEFTTDIEPDSGTPPGKGVCWSNLQKGVRIAEKEDGRTYAIIKVLTLVNHQL
;
A
#
# COMPACT_ATOMS: atom_id res chain seq x y z
N MET A 1 9.88 3.67 -19.05
CA MET A 1 8.98 4.69 -18.45
C MET A 1 8.01 3.91 -17.58
N SER A 2 7.98 4.14 -16.27
CA SER A 2 6.99 3.47 -15.41
C SER A 2 5.60 4.02 -15.72
N GLN A 3 4.63 3.12 -15.88
CA GLN A 3 3.27 3.49 -16.21
C GLN A 3 2.55 3.89 -14.90
N ILE A 4 2.00 5.11 -14.84
CA ILE A 4 1.18 5.52 -13.70
C ILE A 4 -0.10 4.67 -13.71
N ARG A 5 -0.27 3.86 -12.67
CA ARG A 5 -1.43 2.98 -12.50
C ARG A 5 -2.25 3.38 -11.29
N ILE A 6 -3.55 3.12 -11.36
CA ILE A 6 -4.48 3.29 -10.24
C ILE A 6 -4.46 2.02 -9.41
N TYR A 7 -4.40 2.20 -8.09
CA TYR A 7 -4.50 1.15 -7.10
C TYR A 7 -5.49 1.55 -6.01
N HIS A 8 -5.97 0.57 -5.26
CA HIS A 8 -6.83 0.82 -4.12
C HIS A 8 -6.51 -0.05 -2.90
N ARG A 9 -6.91 0.44 -1.73
CA ARG A 9 -7.04 -0.37 -0.51
C ARG A 9 -8.46 -0.23 0.00
N LEU A 10 -9.07 -1.35 0.33
CA LEU A 10 -10.36 -1.39 1.02
C LEU A 10 -10.19 -0.96 2.47
N GLU A 11 -11.23 -0.33 3.01
CA GLU A 11 -11.34 -0.07 4.45
C GLU A 11 -11.22 -1.39 5.23
N SER A 12 -10.44 -1.37 6.30
CA SER A 12 -10.17 -2.52 7.15
C SER A 12 -9.71 -2.06 8.53
N PRO A 13 -9.55 -2.96 9.52
CA PRO A 13 -9.02 -2.60 10.83
C PRO A 13 -7.64 -1.90 10.79
N THR A 14 -6.88 -2.06 9.70
CA THR A 14 -5.57 -1.42 9.49
C THR A 14 -5.59 -0.31 8.42
N GLN A 15 -6.69 -0.16 7.69
CA GLN A 15 -6.94 0.92 6.72
C GLN A 15 -8.19 1.70 7.17
N THR A 16 -8.08 2.39 8.30
CA THR A 16 -9.17 3.17 8.90
C THR A 16 -9.26 4.58 8.29
N PRO A 17 -10.38 5.32 8.49
CA PRO A 17 -10.49 6.70 8.01
C PRO A 17 -9.38 7.62 8.53
N ALA A 18 -8.97 7.44 9.79
CA ALA A 18 -7.88 8.20 10.39
C ALA A 18 -6.53 7.90 9.71
N ILE A 19 -6.23 6.62 9.46
CA ILE A 19 -5.01 6.22 8.73
C ILE A 19 -5.04 6.76 7.30
N ALA A 20 -6.18 6.69 6.61
CA ALA A 20 -6.33 7.24 5.26
C ALA A 20 -6.06 8.75 5.21
N GLN A 21 -6.45 9.52 6.23
CA GLN A 21 -6.13 10.94 6.31
C GLN A 21 -4.65 11.21 6.56
N LEU A 22 -3.99 10.40 7.39
CA LEU A 22 -2.54 10.51 7.56
C LEU A 22 -1.80 10.21 6.26
N GLN A 23 -2.20 9.16 5.54
CA GLN A 23 -1.64 8.79 4.23
C GLN A 23 -1.87 9.89 3.18
N LYS A 24 -3.07 10.50 3.16
CA LYS A 24 -3.38 11.64 2.29
C LYS A 24 -2.48 12.84 2.58
N LYS A 25 -2.24 13.14 3.85
CA LYS A 25 -1.43 14.28 4.28
C LYS A 25 0.06 14.06 3.99
N SER A 26 0.57 12.85 4.18
CA SER A 26 1.99 12.52 3.99
C SER A 26 2.35 12.18 2.54
N MET A 27 1.35 11.84 1.71
CA MET A 27 1.53 11.23 0.40
C MET A 27 2.39 9.97 0.48
N GLU A 28 2.18 9.18 1.53
CA GLU A 28 2.86 7.92 1.78
C GLU A 28 1.87 6.82 2.15
N LEU A 29 2.16 5.60 1.69
CA LEU A 29 1.52 4.38 2.18
C LEU A 29 2.52 3.52 2.91
N TRP A 30 2.03 2.87 3.97
CA TRP A 30 2.85 2.04 4.85
C TRP A 30 2.35 0.59 4.84
N GLY A 31 3.26 -0.35 5.08
CA GLY A 31 2.97 -1.77 5.15
C GLY A 31 3.93 -2.52 6.06
N SER A 32 3.38 -3.24 7.03
CA SER A 32 4.11 -4.12 7.93
C SER A 32 4.37 -5.50 7.30
N PRO A 33 5.21 -6.35 7.92
CA PRO A 33 5.35 -7.74 7.52
C PRO A 33 4.00 -8.48 7.53
N PRO A 34 3.71 -9.34 6.53
CA PRO A 34 2.46 -10.09 6.48
C PRO A 34 2.40 -11.15 7.58
N HIS A 35 1.29 -11.17 8.34
CA HIS A 35 1.03 -12.15 9.41
C HIS A 35 -0.04 -13.20 9.03
N ASN A 36 -0.28 -13.42 7.73
CA ASN A 36 -1.32 -14.34 7.24
C ASN A 36 -0.73 -15.70 6.82
N THR A 37 -1.45 -16.55 6.08
CA THR A 37 -0.94 -17.86 5.62
C THR A 37 0.43 -17.82 4.93
N TYR A 38 0.77 -16.70 4.28
CA TYR A 38 2.08 -16.47 3.65
C TYR A 38 2.92 -15.51 4.52
N GLN A 39 3.24 -15.95 5.74
CA GLN A 39 4.04 -15.17 6.69
C GLN A 39 5.42 -14.88 6.13
N SER A 40 5.93 -13.69 6.43
CA SER A 40 7.29 -13.28 6.07
C SER A 40 7.68 -12.11 6.96
N ASP A 41 8.96 -12.04 7.36
CA ASP A 41 9.52 -10.90 8.10
C ASP A 41 9.79 -9.69 7.21
N ILE A 42 9.57 -9.81 5.89
CA ILE A 42 9.81 -8.74 4.93
C ILE A 42 8.59 -7.79 4.94
N PRO A 43 8.76 -6.54 5.39
CA PRO A 43 7.67 -5.57 5.36
C PRO A 43 7.29 -5.24 3.92
N LYS A 44 5.99 -5.14 3.66
CA LYS A 44 5.48 -4.82 2.32
C LYS A 44 4.17 -4.04 2.34
N VAL A 45 4.06 -3.06 1.47
CA VAL A 45 2.81 -2.33 1.19
C VAL A 45 1.97 -3.24 0.30
N LYS A 46 0.76 -3.61 0.72
CA LYS A 46 -0.20 -4.36 -0.13
C LYS A 46 -1.28 -3.43 -0.66
N ALA A 47 -1.72 -3.61 -1.91
CA ALA A 47 -2.90 -2.99 -2.49
C ALA A 47 -3.53 -3.87 -3.57
N TYR A 48 -4.58 -3.39 -4.22
CA TYR A 48 -5.20 -4.04 -5.37
C TYR A 48 -5.08 -3.13 -6.60
N GLU A 49 -4.89 -3.73 -7.77
CA GLU A 49 -4.86 -2.99 -9.04
C GLU A 49 -6.26 -2.50 -9.43
N GLY A 50 -6.30 -1.33 -10.06
CA GLY A 50 -7.51 -0.68 -10.55
C GLY A 50 -8.19 0.20 -9.52
N SER A 51 -9.26 0.86 -9.97
CA SER A 51 -10.08 1.75 -9.15
C SER A 51 -10.75 1.03 -7.99
N LEU A 52 -11.07 1.80 -6.95
CA LEU A 52 -11.87 1.30 -5.83
C LEU A 52 -13.22 0.76 -6.35
N PRO A 53 -13.64 -0.46 -5.97
CA PRO A 53 -14.90 -1.02 -6.43
C PRO A 53 -16.09 -0.11 -6.11
N LYS A 54 -17.09 -0.08 -7.01
CA LYS A 54 -18.29 0.76 -6.82
C LYS A 54 -18.92 0.49 -5.45
N ARG A 55 -19.21 1.57 -4.71
CA ARG A 55 -19.82 1.56 -3.36
C ARG A 55 -18.94 0.96 -2.25
N ALA A 56 -17.69 0.58 -2.54
CA ALA A 56 -16.74 0.20 -1.50
C ALA A 56 -16.18 1.45 -0.81
N ARG A 57 -15.80 1.30 0.46
CA ARG A 57 -15.07 2.32 1.24
C ARG A 57 -13.58 1.96 1.24
N GLY A 58 -12.73 2.98 1.20
CA GLY A 58 -11.29 2.79 1.16
C GLY A 58 -10.55 3.98 0.57
N ILE A 59 -9.35 3.73 0.07
CA ILE A 59 -8.55 4.73 -0.64
C ILE A 59 -8.28 4.29 -2.07
N GLU A 60 -8.20 5.27 -2.96
CA GLU A 60 -7.69 5.12 -4.32
C GLU A 60 -6.44 5.99 -4.48
N PHE A 61 -5.40 5.47 -5.12
CA PHE A 61 -4.12 6.18 -5.24
C PHE A 61 -3.37 5.80 -6.51
N THR A 62 -2.35 6.59 -6.84
CA THR A 62 -1.41 6.29 -7.93
C THR A 62 0.04 6.35 -7.42
N THR A 63 0.94 5.62 -8.06
CA THR A 63 2.39 5.66 -7.79
C THR A 63 3.15 5.37 -9.09
N ASP A 64 4.38 5.85 -9.19
CA ASP A 64 5.34 5.55 -10.27
C ASP A 64 6.27 4.38 -9.92
N ILE A 65 6.14 3.81 -8.72
CA ILE A 65 6.89 2.64 -8.25
C ILE A 65 6.20 1.37 -8.73
N GLU A 66 6.91 0.53 -9.49
CA GLU A 66 6.38 -0.77 -9.92
C GLU A 66 6.24 -1.74 -8.72
N PRO A 67 5.17 -2.55 -8.68
CA PRO A 67 5.01 -3.57 -7.64
C PRO A 67 5.98 -4.75 -7.85
N ASP A 68 6.10 -5.57 -6.80
CA ASP A 68 6.80 -6.85 -6.83
C ASP A 68 6.29 -7.74 -7.98
N SER A 69 7.23 -8.24 -8.79
CA SER A 69 6.96 -9.17 -9.89
C SER A 69 6.40 -10.50 -9.40
N GLY A 70 5.60 -11.17 -10.23
CA GLY A 70 5.11 -12.53 -9.94
C GLY A 70 3.89 -12.59 -9.02
N THR A 71 3.24 -11.45 -8.77
CA THR A 71 1.94 -11.44 -8.07
C THR A 71 0.87 -12.10 -8.96
N PRO A 72 0.17 -13.15 -8.49
CA PRO A 72 -0.92 -13.76 -9.24
C PRO A 72 -2.07 -12.76 -9.48
N PRO A 73 -2.71 -12.78 -10.67
CA PRO A 73 -3.88 -11.94 -10.94
C PRO A 73 -4.95 -12.08 -9.85
N GLY A 74 -5.51 -10.95 -9.42
CA GLY A 74 -6.58 -10.90 -8.42
C GLY A 74 -6.18 -11.09 -6.95
N LYS A 75 -4.90 -11.35 -6.62
CA LYS A 75 -4.47 -11.54 -5.21
C LYS A 75 -3.93 -10.28 -4.50
N GLY A 76 -3.91 -9.17 -5.21
CA GLY A 76 -3.39 -7.88 -4.75
C GLY A 76 -1.87 -7.82 -4.85
N VAL A 77 -1.36 -6.68 -5.29
CA VAL A 77 0.07 -6.42 -5.51
C VAL A 77 0.76 -5.97 -4.23
N CYS A 78 2.08 -6.20 -4.16
CA CYS A 78 2.91 -5.82 -3.04
C CYS A 78 4.06 -4.92 -3.50
N TRP A 79 4.54 -4.05 -2.61
CA TRP A 79 5.82 -3.34 -2.75
C TRP A 79 6.67 -3.67 -1.53
N SER A 80 7.76 -4.40 -1.76
CA SER A 80 8.74 -4.78 -0.74
C SER A 80 10.07 -4.05 -0.96
N ASN A 81 11.07 -4.34 -0.13
CA ASN A 81 12.44 -3.82 -0.27
C ASN A 81 13.15 -4.20 -1.58
N LEU A 82 12.55 -5.05 -2.41
CA LEU A 82 13.07 -5.40 -3.73
C LEU A 82 12.84 -4.30 -4.79
N GLN A 83 11.87 -3.40 -4.57
CA GLN A 83 11.52 -2.37 -5.55
C GLN A 83 12.27 -1.06 -5.29
N LYS A 84 12.80 -0.48 -6.36
CA LYS A 84 13.43 0.85 -6.31
C LYS A 84 12.39 1.90 -5.92
N GLY A 85 12.66 2.65 -4.86
CA GLY A 85 11.76 3.69 -4.34
C GLY A 85 10.96 3.28 -3.11
N VAL A 86 10.98 1.99 -2.74
CA VAL A 86 10.45 1.53 -1.45
C VAL A 86 11.48 1.81 -0.36
N ARG A 87 11.08 2.54 0.68
CA ARG A 87 11.92 2.77 1.87
C ARG A 87 11.51 1.82 2.98
N ILE A 88 12.49 1.29 3.70
CA ILE A 88 12.23 0.58 4.96
C ILE A 88 12.49 1.55 6.11
N ALA A 89 11.51 1.67 7.00
CA ALA A 89 11.64 2.40 8.25
C ALA A 89 11.54 1.44 9.42
N GLU A 90 12.30 1.69 10.47
CA GLU A 90 12.28 0.95 11.73
C GLU A 90 11.79 1.87 12.84
N LYS A 91 10.95 1.35 13.73
CA LYS A 91 10.53 2.03 14.96
C LYS A 91 11.46 1.69 16.11
N GLU A 92 11.42 2.49 17.17
CA GLU A 92 12.20 2.26 18.40
C GLU A 92 11.98 0.87 19.03
N ASP A 93 10.82 0.26 18.79
CA ASP A 93 10.48 -1.10 19.25
C ASP A 93 10.94 -2.22 18.31
N GLY A 94 11.77 -1.91 17.31
CA GLY A 94 12.33 -2.86 16.34
C GLY A 94 11.38 -3.26 15.22
N ARG A 95 10.13 -2.75 15.17
CA ARG A 95 9.20 -3.07 14.09
C ARG A 95 9.56 -2.32 12.81
N THR A 96 9.58 -3.04 11.69
CA THR A 96 9.88 -2.48 10.37
C THR A 96 8.62 -2.27 9.53
N TYR A 97 8.69 -1.27 8.64
CA TYR A 97 7.60 -0.92 7.72
C TYR A 97 8.17 -0.53 6.35
N ALA A 98 7.53 -1.02 5.30
CA ALA A 98 7.75 -0.58 3.94
C ALA A 98 6.94 0.70 3.70
N ILE A 99 7.55 1.65 2.99
CA ILE A 99 6.97 2.94 2.68
C ILE A 99 7.09 3.19 1.18
N ILE A 100 5.98 3.52 0.53
CA ILE A 100 5.96 4.03 -0.84
C ILE A 100 5.46 5.47 -0.88
N LYS A 101 6.00 6.27 -1.80
CA LYS A 101 5.42 7.54 -2.18
C LYS A 101 4.26 7.32 -3.14
N VAL A 102 3.19 8.09 -2.97
CA VAL A 102 2.05 8.12 -3.89
C VAL A 102 1.98 9.50 -4.55
N LEU A 103 1.50 9.53 -5.79
CA LEU A 103 1.35 10.76 -6.58
C LEU A 103 -0.01 11.40 -6.36
N THR A 104 -1.06 10.59 -6.23
CA THR A 104 -2.41 11.01 -5.87
C THR A 104 -2.97 10.08 -4.80
N LEU A 105 -3.85 10.60 -3.94
CA LEU A 105 -4.63 9.79 -2.99
C LEU A 105 -5.99 10.42 -2.74
N VAL A 106 -7.04 9.64 -2.99
CA VAL A 106 -8.44 9.97 -2.68
C VAL A 106 -8.93 9.05 -1.57
N ASN A 107 -9.52 9.65 -0.54
CA ASN A 107 -10.10 8.93 0.59
C ASN A 107 -11.63 8.89 0.43
N HIS A 108 -12.19 7.69 0.31
CA HIS A 108 -13.63 7.42 0.15
C HIS A 108 -14.26 6.85 1.44
N GLN A 109 -13.63 7.06 2.59
CA GLN A 109 -14.11 6.56 3.88
C GLN A 109 -14.86 7.61 4.72
N LEU A 110 -15.01 8.83 4.20
CA LEU A 110 -15.64 9.98 4.86
C LEU A 110 -16.94 10.38 4.19
#